data_AF-A0A345VN98-F1
#
_entry.id   AF-A0A345VN98-F1
#
_cell.length_a   1.000
_cell.length_b   1.000
_cell.length_c   1.000
_cell.angle_alpha   90.00
_cell.angle_beta   90.00
_cell.angle_gamma   90.00
#
_symmetry.space_group_name_H-M   'P 1'
#
loop_
_entity.id
_entity.type
_entity.pdbx_description
1 polymer ?
#
loop_
_entity_poly.entity_id
_entity_poly.type
_entity_poly.pdbx_seq_one_letter_code
_entity_poly.pdbx_strand_id
1 'polypeptide(L)'
;MNLDSIYSVILKDGLRQTKFKNTHMKLVSPAEEGKRGAIFAYRSKANMMKARGVVLTSTEAVSENQDSFTHWTPNVYRYGSYSDSKRQITRGHSEDNLRQINTFYIDFDITSSAEEMTSGDILTTAIDLGFMPTLILKSDKGYQAYFVLETPAYVTANSQFRVVKVAKAISQNLRNYFNQVLPVDMTCNHFGIARMPRTDNVEFFYADYTYSFQEWLDWSMKQSDLPFPSKKPHLTVIAGSEGVKQIDEPWYRLLMNKATIKGAKALMGRNNVFESVTLN
;
A
#
# COMPACT_ATOMS: atom_id res chain seq x y z
N MET A 1 18.67 -21.61 -3.62
CA MET A 1 17.69 -20.50 -3.72
C MET A 1 18.44 -19.23 -4.07
N ASN A 2 17.97 -18.44 -5.04
CA ASN A 2 18.60 -17.18 -5.42
C ASN A 2 17.95 -16.03 -4.63
N LEU A 3 18.66 -15.46 -3.66
CA LEU A 3 18.13 -14.33 -2.86
C LEU A 3 18.04 -13.03 -3.68
N ASP A 4 18.88 -12.87 -4.70
CA ASP A 4 18.85 -11.68 -5.56
C ASP A 4 17.53 -11.57 -6.32
N SER A 5 16.93 -12.69 -6.72
CA SER A 5 15.60 -12.66 -7.35
C SER A 5 14.52 -12.24 -6.36
N ILE A 6 14.58 -12.69 -5.10
CA ILE A 6 13.65 -12.25 -4.05
C ILE A 6 13.80 -10.75 -3.80
N TYR A 7 15.03 -10.25 -3.64
CA TYR A 7 15.27 -8.82 -3.44
C TYR A 7 14.84 -7.99 -4.65
N SER A 8 15.06 -8.47 -5.87
CA SER A 8 14.61 -7.82 -7.10
C SER A 8 13.08 -7.72 -7.16
N VAL A 9 12.37 -8.82 -6.82
CA VAL A 9 10.91 -8.84 -6.77
C VAL A 9 10.37 -7.87 -5.72
N ILE A 10 10.94 -7.83 -4.51
CA ILE A 10 10.44 -6.96 -3.42
C ILE A 10 10.83 -5.50 -3.65
N LEU A 11 12.07 -5.20 -4.01
CA LEU A 11 12.56 -3.82 -4.11
C LEU A 11 12.21 -3.15 -5.44
N LYS A 12 11.93 -3.94 -6.49
CA LYS A 12 11.60 -3.48 -7.84
C LYS A 12 12.61 -2.43 -8.31
N ASP A 13 12.15 -1.23 -8.67
CA ASP A 13 12.97 -0.10 -9.08
C ASP A 13 13.23 0.91 -7.93
N GLY A 14 13.01 0.53 -6.68
CA GLY A 14 13.06 1.46 -5.56
C GLY A 14 14.46 1.95 -5.20
N LEU A 15 15.48 1.11 -5.41
CA LEU A 15 16.88 1.41 -5.13
C LEU A 15 17.69 1.55 -6.43
N ARG A 16 18.90 2.09 -6.31
CA ARG A 16 19.92 2.03 -7.36
C ARG A 16 20.35 0.60 -7.61
N GLN A 17 20.86 0.26 -8.79
CA GLN A 17 21.45 -1.07 -8.96
C GLN A 17 22.82 -1.11 -8.30
N THR A 18 23.66 -0.11 -8.56
CA THR A 18 25.03 -0.07 -8.05
C THR A 18 25.22 0.90 -6.89
N LYS A 19 26.18 0.60 -6.00
CA LYS A 19 26.65 1.53 -4.98
C LYS A 19 27.24 2.79 -5.60
N PHE A 20 27.04 3.93 -4.95
CA PHE A 20 27.66 5.20 -5.36
C PHE A 20 29.20 5.20 -5.19
N LYS A 21 29.73 4.45 -4.21
CA LYS A 21 31.16 4.27 -3.99
C LYS A 21 31.47 2.78 -3.82
N ASN A 22 32.67 2.38 -4.23
CA ASN A 22 33.17 1.00 -4.10
C ASN A 22 32.23 -0.03 -4.74
N THR A 23 31.70 0.27 -5.93
CA THR A 23 30.93 -0.72 -6.70
C THR A 23 31.87 -1.79 -7.25
N HIS A 24 31.43 -3.04 -7.17
CA HIS A 24 32.08 -4.20 -7.75
C HIS A 24 31.41 -4.63 -9.07
N MET A 25 30.31 -3.98 -9.46
CA MET A 25 29.64 -4.22 -10.73
C MET A 25 30.14 -3.27 -11.83
N LYS A 26 30.44 -3.83 -13.01
CA LYS A 26 30.72 -3.05 -14.21
C LYS A 26 29.41 -2.79 -14.96
N LEU A 27 28.92 -1.55 -14.90
CA LEU A 27 27.78 -1.12 -15.71
C LEU A 27 28.19 -1.05 -17.19
N VAL A 28 27.43 -1.70 -18.07
CA VAL A 28 27.63 -1.65 -19.54
C VAL A 28 27.31 -0.26 -20.10
N SER A 29 26.50 0.52 -19.39
CA SER A 29 26.37 1.97 -19.56
C SER A 29 25.98 2.59 -18.22
N PRO A 30 26.54 3.75 -17.82
CA PRO A 30 26.04 4.49 -16.68
C PRO A 30 24.71 5.13 -17.10
N ALA A 31 23.63 4.35 -17.11
CA ALA A 31 22.30 4.91 -17.19
C ALA A 31 22.17 5.92 -16.05
N GLU A 32 21.61 7.10 -16.32
CA GLU A 32 21.21 8.03 -15.27
C GLU A 32 20.13 7.36 -14.42
N GLU A 33 20.54 6.54 -13.46
CA GLU A 33 19.68 6.07 -12.40
C GLU A 33 19.29 7.31 -11.63
N GLY A 34 18.09 7.82 -11.93
CA GLY A 34 17.56 9.05 -11.36
C GLY A 34 17.53 9.02 -9.83
N LYS A 35 16.79 9.96 -9.23
CA LYS A 35 16.65 9.94 -7.76
C LYS A 35 15.97 8.63 -7.36
N ARG A 36 16.67 7.70 -6.71
CA ARG A 36 16.16 6.46 -6.09
C ARG A 36 16.02 6.64 -4.58
N GLY A 37 15.32 5.74 -3.92
CA GLY A 37 15.03 5.83 -2.49
C GLY A 37 16.11 5.19 -1.62
N ALA A 38 15.73 4.96 -0.37
CA ALA A 38 16.54 4.26 0.61
C ALA A 38 15.68 3.26 1.40
N ILE A 39 16.33 2.22 1.89
CA ILE A 39 15.79 1.30 2.90
C ILE A 39 16.73 1.27 4.09
N PHE A 40 16.25 0.66 5.16
CA PHE A 40 16.92 0.53 6.45
C PHE A 40 17.05 -0.96 6.76
N ALA A 41 18.24 -1.38 7.20
CA ALA A 41 18.53 -2.75 7.56
C ALA A 41 19.25 -2.85 8.91
N TYR A 42 19.01 -3.94 9.63
CA TYR A 42 19.45 -4.14 11.01
C TYR A 42 20.00 -5.56 11.19
N ARG A 43 21.13 -5.67 11.90
CA ARG A 43 21.82 -6.96 12.10
C ARG A 43 21.14 -7.86 13.13
N SER A 44 20.39 -7.29 14.08
CA SER A 44 19.69 -8.06 15.11
C SER A 44 18.46 -7.31 15.62
N LYS A 45 17.54 -8.02 16.30
CA LYS A 45 16.37 -7.42 16.97
C LYS A 45 16.80 -6.36 18.00
N ALA A 46 17.85 -6.63 18.77
CA ALA A 46 18.38 -5.68 19.76
C ALA A 46 18.92 -4.39 19.12
N ASN A 47 19.57 -4.51 17.96
CA ASN A 47 20.05 -3.36 17.20
C ASN A 47 18.88 -2.56 16.61
N MET A 48 17.89 -3.26 16.04
CA MET A 48 16.65 -2.68 15.53
C MET A 48 15.92 -1.86 16.60
N MET A 49 15.72 -2.41 17.81
CA MET A 49 15.06 -1.70 18.92
C MET A 49 15.79 -0.42 19.35
N LYS A 50 17.11 -0.36 19.17
CA LYS A 50 17.93 0.83 19.44
C LYS A 50 18.11 1.73 18.21
N ALA A 51 17.38 1.45 17.12
CA ALA A 51 17.53 2.05 15.79
C ALA A 51 18.96 2.01 15.23
N ARG A 52 19.81 1.09 15.72
CA ARG A 52 21.20 0.92 15.29
C ARG A 52 21.26 0.06 14.03
N GLY A 53 21.47 0.67 12.88
CA GLY A 53 21.34 -0.01 11.60
C GLY A 53 22.13 0.66 10.49
N VAL A 54 21.83 0.25 9.26
CA VAL A 54 22.46 0.77 8.05
C VAL A 54 21.38 1.24 7.09
N VAL A 55 21.59 2.41 6.50
CA VAL A 55 20.82 2.93 5.37
C VAL A 55 21.40 2.37 4.08
N LEU A 56 20.60 1.63 3.31
CA LEU A 56 20.97 1.05 2.03
C LEU A 56 20.26 1.79 0.90
N THR A 57 21.01 2.11 -0.15
CA THR A 57 20.52 2.91 -1.30
C THR A 57 20.68 2.21 -2.65
N SER A 58 21.21 0.98 -2.64
CA SER A 58 21.47 0.18 -3.83
C SER A 58 21.18 -1.30 -3.57
N THR A 59 20.67 -2.02 -4.57
CA THR A 59 20.46 -3.47 -4.52
C THR A 59 21.79 -4.22 -4.32
N GLU A 60 22.89 -3.76 -4.94
CA GLU A 60 24.25 -4.30 -4.70
C GLU A 60 24.60 -4.39 -3.20
N ALA A 61 24.34 -3.32 -2.46
CA ALA A 61 24.64 -3.27 -1.03
C ALA A 61 23.75 -4.21 -0.20
N VAL A 62 22.52 -4.49 -0.68
CA VAL A 62 21.61 -5.46 -0.06
C VAL A 62 22.17 -6.86 -0.25
N SER A 63 22.49 -7.24 -1.50
CA SER A 63 23.03 -8.55 -1.84
C SER A 63 24.36 -8.85 -1.14
N GLU A 64 25.29 -7.88 -1.09
CA GLU A 64 26.57 -8.04 -0.38
C GLU A 64 26.44 -8.30 1.12
N ASN A 65 25.31 -7.89 1.71
CA ASN A 65 25.07 -8.00 3.14
C ASN A 65 23.89 -8.92 3.46
N GLN A 66 23.46 -9.76 2.51
CA GLN A 66 22.23 -10.53 2.59
C GLN A 66 22.12 -11.40 3.86
N ASP A 67 23.21 -12.07 4.24
CA ASP A 67 23.25 -12.94 5.42
C ASP A 67 23.67 -12.19 6.70
N SER A 68 23.99 -10.90 6.60
CA SER A 68 24.46 -10.09 7.73
C SER A 68 23.34 -9.25 8.38
N PHE A 69 22.15 -9.25 7.79
CA PHE A 69 20.98 -8.51 8.28
C PHE A 69 19.83 -9.46 8.58
N THR A 70 19.11 -9.18 9.68
CA THR A 70 17.97 -10.00 10.11
C THR A 70 16.63 -9.28 9.96
N HIS A 71 16.66 -7.94 9.94
CA HIS A 71 15.48 -7.11 9.80
C HIS A 71 15.75 -5.99 8.79
N TRP A 72 14.73 -5.58 8.07
CA TRP A 72 14.84 -4.55 7.04
C TRP A 72 13.51 -3.86 6.80
N THR A 73 13.50 -2.81 6.00
CA THR A 73 12.28 -2.19 5.48
C THR A 73 12.09 -2.63 4.03
N PRO A 74 11.07 -3.43 3.70
CA PRO A 74 10.86 -3.91 2.34
C PRO A 74 10.22 -2.85 1.44
N ASN A 75 9.58 -1.84 2.04
CA ASN A 75 9.08 -0.65 1.37
C ASN A 75 10.14 0.45 1.37
N VAL A 76 10.11 1.30 0.34
CA VAL A 76 11.20 2.22 0.04
C VAL A 76 10.81 3.64 0.45
N TYR A 77 11.76 4.32 1.10
CA TYR A 77 11.62 5.68 1.61
C TYR A 77 12.33 6.69 0.70
N ARG A 78 11.96 7.97 0.74
CA ARG A 78 12.56 8.97 -0.18
C ARG A 78 14.01 9.24 0.15
N TYR A 79 14.36 9.19 1.43
CA TYR A 79 15.72 9.34 1.94
C TYR A 79 15.91 8.52 3.22
N GLY A 80 17.17 8.24 3.57
CA GLY A 80 17.53 7.76 4.89
C GLY A 80 18.72 8.54 5.43
N SER A 81 18.73 8.79 6.74
CA SER A 81 19.78 9.56 7.40
C SER A 81 20.16 8.92 8.74
N TYR A 82 21.12 9.54 9.43
CA TYR A 82 21.52 9.15 10.78
C TYR A 82 21.37 10.32 11.73
N SER A 83 21.03 10.04 12.99
CA SER A 83 20.90 11.08 14.01
C SER A 83 22.21 11.43 14.69
N ASP A 84 23.19 10.54 14.61
CA ASP A 84 24.49 10.65 15.26
C ASP A 84 25.60 10.84 14.23
N SER A 85 26.68 11.52 14.64
CA SER A 85 27.85 11.77 13.80
C SER A 85 28.58 10.48 13.40
N LYS A 86 28.50 9.43 14.24
CA LYS A 86 29.07 8.11 13.97
C LYS A 86 28.25 7.28 12.99
N ARG A 87 27.10 7.79 12.53
CA ARG A 87 26.20 7.16 11.54
C ARG A 87 25.77 5.75 11.95
N GLN A 88 25.36 5.59 13.20
CA GLN A 88 24.90 4.30 13.73
C GLN A 88 23.38 4.26 13.91
N ILE A 89 22.77 5.36 14.29
CA ILE A 89 21.35 5.46 14.64
C ILE A 89 20.58 5.98 13.43
N THR A 90 19.87 5.07 12.77
CA THR A 90 19.08 5.33 11.57
C THR A 90 17.87 6.24 11.85
N ARG A 91 17.54 7.11 10.89
CA ARG A 91 16.33 7.96 10.87
C ARG A 91 15.74 8.05 9.46
N GLY A 92 14.42 8.25 9.39
CA GLY A 92 13.70 8.49 8.14
C GLY A 92 12.80 7.35 7.66
N HIS A 93 12.63 6.26 8.40
CA HIS A 93 11.63 5.22 8.08
C HIS A 93 10.22 5.54 8.60
N SER A 94 9.83 6.81 8.55
CA SER A 94 8.49 7.28 8.91
C SER A 94 7.56 7.28 7.68
N GLU A 95 6.26 7.09 7.89
CA GLU A 95 5.28 6.91 6.81
C GLU A 95 5.16 8.13 5.88
N ASP A 96 5.34 9.33 6.43
CA ASP A 96 5.37 10.58 5.66
C ASP A 96 6.56 10.63 4.69
N ASN A 97 7.61 9.85 4.95
CA ASN A 97 8.78 9.70 4.09
C ASN A 97 8.69 8.47 3.15
N LEU A 98 7.60 7.70 3.16
CA LEU A 98 7.41 6.63 2.19
C LEU A 98 7.43 7.19 0.77
N ARG A 99 8.24 6.57 -0.08
CA ARG A 99 8.34 6.91 -1.50
C ARG A 99 7.45 6.01 -2.32
N GLN A 100 7.50 4.72 -2.05
CA GLN A 100 6.72 3.70 -2.74
C GLN A 100 6.46 2.53 -1.80
N ILE A 101 5.25 2.01 -1.88
CA ILE A 101 4.85 0.78 -1.22
C ILE A 101 5.01 -0.31 -2.27
N ASN A 102 5.86 -1.29 -1.98
CA ASN A 102 6.12 -2.42 -2.84
C ASN A 102 5.46 -3.69 -2.32
N THR A 103 5.23 -3.80 -1.01
CA THR A 103 4.69 -5.01 -0.39
C THR A 103 3.85 -4.69 0.83
N PHE A 104 2.82 -5.51 1.03
CA PHE A 104 2.21 -5.71 2.34
C PHE A 104 2.89 -6.89 3.02
N TYR A 105 2.92 -6.91 4.35
CA TYR A 105 3.37 -8.06 5.11
C TYR A 105 2.51 -8.27 6.37
N ILE A 106 2.41 -9.53 6.77
CA ILE A 106 1.70 -9.98 7.96
C ILE A 106 2.70 -10.71 8.84
N ASP A 107 2.80 -10.31 10.10
CA ASP A 107 3.61 -10.98 11.11
C ASP A 107 2.70 -11.92 11.91
N PHE A 108 3.07 -13.19 11.98
CA PHE A 108 2.35 -14.20 12.73
C PHE A 108 3.21 -14.61 13.93
N ASP A 109 2.70 -14.40 15.13
CA ASP A 109 3.40 -14.64 16.39
C ASP A 109 2.78 -15.85 17.09
N ILE A 110 3.55 -16.93 17.17
CA ILE A 110 3.23 -18.12 17.94
C ILE A 110 3.62 -17.86 19.39
N THR A 111 2.62 -17.69 20.25
CA THR A 111 2.82 -17.26 21.64
C THR A 111 2.86 -18.43 22.62
N SER A 112 2.27 -19.57 22.25
CA SER A 112 2.26 -20.78 23.07
C SER A 112 2.69 -22.02 22.28
N SER A 113 3.28 -23.01 22.95
CA SER A 113 3.64 -24.30 22.35
C SER A 113 2.44 -25.16 21.94
N ALA A 114 1.22 -24.75 22.28
CA ALA A 114 -0.02 -25.39 21.84
C ALA A 114 -0.56 -24.79 20.54
N GLU A 115 -0.07 -23.62 20.14
CA GLU A 115 -0.33 -23.03 18.82
C GLU A 115 0.63 -23.66 17.80
N GLU A 116 0.26 -24.82 17.27
CA GLU A 116 0.97 -25.38 16.12
C GLU A 116 0.48 -24.69 14.86
N MET A 117 1.33 -23.83 14.29
CA MET A 117 1.09 -23.21 12.99
C MET A 117 2.29 -23.47 12.09
N THR A 118 1.99 -23.77 10.83
CA THR A 118 2.95 -24.02 9.77
C THR A 118 2.77 -23.00 8.64
N SER A 119 3.75 -22.93 7.74
CA SER A 119 3.58 -22.19 6.49
C SER A 119 2.42 -22.71 5.63
N GLY A 120 2.04 -24.00 5.78
CA GLY A 120 0.89 -24.60 5.11
C GLY A 120 -0.46 -24.01 5.53
N ASP A 121 -0.61 -23.63 6.80
CA ASP A 121 -1.84 -23.00 7.31
C ASP A 121 -2.02 -21.59 6.72
N ILE A 122 -0.92 -20.86 6.56
CA ILE A 122 -0.88 -19.56 5.88
C ILE A 122 -1.30 -19.73 4.42
N LEU A 123 -0.74 -20.72 3.71
CA LEU A 123 -1.08 -20.98 2.32
C LEU A 123 -2.54 -21.40 2.15
N THR A 124 -3.07 -22.24 3.03
CA THR A 124 -4.47 -22.69 3.00
C THR A 124 -5.42 -21.51 3.20
N THR A 125 -5.17 -20.67 4.20
CA THR A 125 -5.95 -19.44 4.43
C THR A 125 -5.87 -18.47 3.24
N ALA A 126 -4.72 -18.42 2.56
CA ALA A 126 -4.50 -17.57 1.40
C ALA A 126 -5.23 -18.05 0.13
N ILE A 127 -5.50 -19.36 0.01
CA ILE A 127 -6.33 -19.91 -1.07
C ILE A 127 -7.75 -19.34 -0.97
N ASP A 128 -8.35 -19.37 0.22
CA ASP A 128 -9.70 -18.85 0.45
C ASP A 128 -9.77 -17.33 0.26
N LEU A 129 -8.68 -16.63 0.61
CA LEU A 129 -8.53 -15.20 0.38
C LEU A 129 -8.55 -14.84 -1.12
N GLY A 130 -8.10 -15.76 -1.98
CA GLY A 130 -7.90 -15.54 -3.42
C GLY A 130 -6.59 -14.83 -3.77
N PHE A 131 -5.71 -14.59 -2.78
CA PHE A 131 -4.41 -13.96 -2.95
C PHE A 131 -3.35 -14.77 -2.23
N MET A 132 -2.51 -15.50 -2.96
CA MET A 132 -1.39 -16.26 -2.41
C MET A 132 -0.24 -15.31 -2.00
N PRO A 133 0.48 -15.58 -0.89
CA PRO A 133 1.68 -14.81 -0.54
C PRO A 133 2.79 -15.03 -1.56
N THR A 134 3.56 -13.99 -1.87
CA THR A 134 4.76 -14.08 -2.71
C THR A 134 5.90 -14.81 -2.00
N LEU A 135 6.02 -14.59 -0.69
CA LEU A 135 7.10 -15.09 0.13
C LEU A 135 6.59 -15.36 1.56
N ILE A 136 7.00 -16.47 2.15
CA ILE A 136 6.81 -16.76 3.58
C ILE A 136 8.19 -16.97 4.21
N LEU A 137 8.45 -16.23 5.27
CA LEU A 137 9.66 -16.33 6.07
C LEU A 137 9.37 -16.95 7.42
N LYS A 138 10.25 -17.85 7.88
CA LYS A 138 10.28 -18.30 9.26
C LYS A 138 10.94 -17.26 10.16
N SER A 139 10.36 -17.06 11.33
CA SER A 139 10.88 -16.21 12.39
C SER A 139 11.18 -17.07 13.63
N ASP A 140 11.86 -16.50 14.63
CA ASP A 140 12.19 -17.21 15.87
C ASP A 140 10.94 -17.68 16.63
N LYS A 141 9.79 -17.02 16.42
CA LYS A 141 8.54 -17.25 17.14
C LYS A 141 7.32 -17.25 16.22
N GLY A 142 7.47 -17.71 14.97
CA GLY A 142 6.36 -17.78 14.03
C GLY A 142 6.81 -17.54 12.60
N TYR A 143 6.03 -16.77 11.84
CA TYR A 143 6.26 -16.57 10.42
C TYR A 143 5.92 -15.16 10.00
N GLN A 144 6.41 -14.77 8.83
CA GLN A 144 6.04 -13.52 8.19
C GLN A 144 5.73 -13.75 6.72
N ALA A 145 4.51 -13.43 6.31
CA ALA A 145 4.08 -13.55 4.92
C ALA A 145 4.14 -12.19 4.22
N TYR A 146 4.64 -12.20 2.99
CA TYR A 146 4.78 -11.04 2.12
C TYR A 146 3.84 -11.16 0.94
N PHE A 147 3.12 -10.08 0.66
CA PHE A 147 2.26 -9.91 -0.50
C PHE A 147 2.81 -8.76 -1.33
N VAL A 148 3.67 -9.09 -2.28
CA VAL A 148 4.38 -8.11 -3.11
C VAL A 148 3.45 -7.62 -4.22
N LEU A 149 3.45 -6.31 -4.44
CA LEU A 149 2.72 -5.69 -5.53
C LEU A 149 3.41 -5.95 -6.87
N GLU A 150 2.62 -6.19 -7.90
CA GLU A 150 3.12 -6.34 -9.27
C GLU A 150 3.92 -5.07 -9.67
N THR A 151 3.31 -3.91 -9.46
CA THR A 151 3.90 -2.58 -9.64
C THR A 151 3.86 -1.78 -8.34
N PRO A 152 4.93 -1.02 -7.98
CA PRO A 152 4.93 -0.19 -6.79
C PRO A 152 3.78 0.84 -6.75
N ALA A 153 3.18 1.00 -5.57
CA ALA A 153 2.26 2.10 -5.31
C ALA A 153 3.05 3.34 -4.88
N TYR A 154 3.27 4.27 -5.81
CA TYR A 154 4.06 5.47 -5.57
C TYR A 154 3.33 6.50 -4.71
N VAL A 155 4.04 7.06 -3.74
CA VAL A 155 3.51 8.06 -2.80
C VAL A 155 3.91 9.46 -3.24
N THR A 156 2.94 10.21 -3.75
CA THR A 156 3.13 11.58 -4.24
C THR A 156 2.48 12.61 -3.33
N ALA A 157 3.17 13.73 -3.11
CA ALA A 157 2.61 14.88 -2.38
C ALA A 157 1.38 15.47 -3.11
N ASN A 158 1.36 15.41 -4.44
CA ASN A 158 0.25 15.86 -5.28
C ASN A 158 -1.08 15.17 -4.94
N SER A 159 -1.02 13.91 -4.47
CA SER A 159 -2.19 13.15 -4.04
C SER A 159 -2.53 13.32 -2.55
N GLN A 160 -1.86 14.24 -1.83
CA GLN A 160 -1.96 14.39 -0.37
C GLN A 160 -1.78 13.07 0.39
N PHE A 161 -0.86 12.21 -0.07
CA PHE A 161 -0.59 10.91 0.56
C PHE A 161 -1.82 9.97 0.64
N ARG A 162 -2.85 10.17 -0.20
CA ARG A 162 -4.05 9.31 -0.23
C ARG A 162 -3.71 7.84 -0.41
N VAL A 163 -2.70 7.53 -1.23
CA VAL A 163 -2.20 6.17 -1.46
C VAL A 163 -1.80 5.49 -0.14
N VAL A 164 -1.14 6.20 0.78
CA VAL A 164 -0.73 5.63 2.08
C VAL A 164 -1.96 5.28 2.92
N LYS A 165 -2.98 6.15 2.95
CA LYS A 165 -4.22 5.89 3.69
C LYS A 165 -4.97 4.68 3.13
N VAL A 166 -5.09 4.58 1.81
CA VAL A 166 -5.72 3.43 1.13
C VAL A 166 -4.94 2.16 1.43
N ALA A 167 -3.62 2.19 1.25
CA ALA A 167 -2.75 1.04 1.48
C ALA A 167 -2.79 0.57 2.94
N LYS A 168 -2.91 1.48 3.91
CA LYS A 168 -3.12 1.11 5.33
C LYS A 168 -4.42 0.37 5.54
N ALA A 169 -5.52 0.83 4.93
CA ALA A 169 -6.81 0.17 5.04
C ALA A 169 -6.77 -1.24 4.42
N ILE A 170 -6.12 -1.38 3.25
CA ILE A 170 -5.86 -2.69 2.63
C ILE A 170 -5.08 -3.59 3.58
N SER A 171 -3.94 -3.10 4.11
CA SER A 171 -3.10 -3.85 5.05
C SER A 171 -3.86 -4.25 6.32
N GLN A 172 -4.72 -3.38 6.85
CA GLN A 172 -5.55 -3.66 8.01
C GLN A 172 -6.60 -4.75 7.71
N ASN A 173 -7.31 -4.64 6.59
CA ASN A 173 -8.28 -5.66 6.18
C ASN A 173 -7.60 -7.01 5.96
N LEU A 174 -6.42 -7.01 5.36
CA LEU A 174 -5.61 -8.22 5.14
C LEU A 174 -5.24 -8.88 6.48
N ARG A 175 -4.75 -8.11 7.44
CA ARG A 175 -4.44 -8.62 8.79
C ARG A 175 -5.69 -9.12 9.51
N ASN A 176 -6.80 -8.37 9.44
CA ASN A 176 -8.07 -8.77 10.03
C ASN A 176 -8.58 -10.10 9.46
N TYR A 177 -8.43 -10.32 8.14
CA TYR A 177 -8.83 -11.57 7.48
C TYR A 177 -8.05 -12.76 8.04
N PHE A 178 -6.72 -12.69 8.05
CA PHE A 178 -5.89 -13.77 8.58
C PHE A 178 -6.07 -13.97 10.09
N ASN A 179 -6.31 -12.90 10.85
CA ASN A 179 -6.52 -12.95 12.30
C ASN A 179 -7.82 -13.66 12.72
N GLN A 180 -8.70 -14.02 11.78
CA GLN A 180 -9.88 -14.83 12.07
C GLN A 180 -9.51 -16.26 12.46
N VAL A 181 -8.38 -16.76 11.96
CA VAL A 181 -7.98 -18.18 12.07
C VAL A 181 -6.53 -18.37 12.51
N LEU A 182 -5.64 -17.40 12.26
CA LEU A 182 -4.21 -17.46 12.59
C LEU A 182 -3.80 -16.37 13.59
N PRO A 183 -2.76 -16.58 14.41
CA PRO A 183 -2.30 -15.62 15.39
C PRO A 183 -1.49 -14.48 14.75
N VAL A 184 -2.18 -13.43 14.29
CA VAL A 184 -1.55 -12.26 13.65
C VAL A 184 -1.17 -11.21 14.70
N ASP A 185 0.05 -10.67 14.64
CA ASP A 185 0.40 -9.48 15.42
C ASP A 185 -0.24 -8.22 14.83
N MET A 186 -1.33 -7.80 15.46
CA MET A 186 -2.09 -6.61 15.08
C MET A 186 -1.43 -5.28 15.48
N THR A 187 -0.36 -5.31 16.30
CA THR A 187 0.30 -4.11 16.82
C THR A 187 1.48 -3.65 15.97
N CYS A 188 1.97 -4.51 15.08
CA CYS A 188 3.05 -4.20 14.15
C CYS A 188 2.73 -3.03 13.22
N ASN A 189 3.74 -2.22 12.84
CA ASN A 189 3.54 -1.17 11.84
C ASN A 189 3.19 -1.77 10.46
N HIS A 190 2.37 -1.08 9.64
CA HIS A 190 1.95 -1.56 8.32
C HIS A 190 3.05 -1.58 7.27
N PHE A 191 3.98 -0.61 7.31
CA PHE A 191 5.03 -0.42 6.31
C PHE A 191 6.42 -0.32 6.93
N GLY A 192 6.54 -0.74 8.19
CA GLY A 192 7.72 -0.58 9.01
C GLY A 192 8.76 -1.64 8.74
N ILE A 193 9.44 -2.03 9.82
CA ILE A 193 10.54 -2.97 9.77
C ILE A 193 9.96 -4.39 9.81
N ALA A 194 10.45 -5.24 8.92
CA ALA A 194 10.04 -6.61 8.69
C ALA A 194 11.28 -7.54 8.75
N ARG A 195 11.08 -8.86 8.72
CA ARG A 195 12.17 -9.86 8.68
C ARG A 195 12.82 -9.89 7.30
N MET A 196 14.14 -9.85 7.26
CA MET A 196 14.85 -9.92 5.98
C MET A 196 14.87 -11.37 5.45
N PRO A 197 14.59 -11.59 4.16
CA PRO A 197 14.79 -12.89 3.52
C PRO A 197 16.26 -13.29 3.57
N ARG A 198 16.54 -14.52 3.95
CA ARG A 198 17.88 -15.12 4.03
C ARG A 198 17.83 -16.58 3.60
N THR A 199 18.99 -17.16 3.36
CA THR A 199 19.08 -18.56 2.91
C THR A 199 18.49 -19.56 3.91
N ASP A 200 18.51 -19.24 5.21
CA ASP A 200 18.10 -20.11 6.31
C ASP A 200 16.61 -20.02 6.68
N ASN A 201 15.88 -18.98 6.23
CA ASN A 201 14.56 -18.67 6.75
C ASN A 201 13.44 -18.55 5.71
N VAL A 202 13.70 -18.81 4.44
CA VAL A 202 12.65 -18.81 3.41
C VAL A 202 11.97 -20.18 3.41
N GLU A 203 10.66 -20.18 3.69
CA GLU A 203 9.82 -21.39 3.70
C GLU A 203 9.04 -21.56 2.41
N PHE A 204 8.66 -20.44 1.78
CA PHE A 204 7.92 -20.43 0.53
C PHE A 204 8.32 -19.20 -0.28
N PHE A 205 8.53 -19.35 -1.59
CA PHE A 205 8.73 -18.24 -2.50
C PHE A 205 8.20 -18.59 -3.89
N TYR A 206 7.36 -17.71 -4.45
CA TYR A 206 6.91 -17.80 -5.83
C TYR A 206 6.79 -16.39 -6.43
N ALA A 207 7.69 -16.07 -7.36
CA ALA A 207 7.87 -14.72 -7.88
C ALA A 207 6.64 -14.16 -8.60
N ASP A 208 5.82 -15.03 -9.18
CA ASP A 208 4.64 -14.64 -9.96
C ASP A 208 3.39 -14.40 -9.10
N TYR A 209 3.43 -14.75 -7.81
CA TYR A 209 2.36 -14.40 -6.86
C TYR A 209 2.49 -12.95 -6.44
N THR A 210 2.26 -12.06 -7.40
CA THR A 210 2.18 -10.61 -7.22
C THR A 210 0.89 -10.10 -7.84
N TYR A 211 0.31 -9.08 -7.23
CA TYR A 211 -0.98 -8.56 -7.63
C TYR A 211 -0.92 -7.05 -7.75
N SER A 212 -1.73 -6.49 -8.63
CA SER A 212 -1.83 -5.06 -8.81
C SER A 212 -2.41 -4.38 -7.57
N PHE A 213 -2.10 -3.10 -7.39
CA PHE A 213 -2.69 -2.31 -6.30
C PHE A 213 -4.22 -2.20 -6.44
N GLN A 214 -4.73 -2.25 -7.68
CA GLN A 214 -6.16 -2.18 -7.96
C GLN A 214 -6.89 -3.44 -7.49
N GLU A 215 -6.35 -4.64 -7.74
CA GLU A 215 -6.94 -5.89 -7.24
C GLU A 215 -7.04 -5.91 -5.72
N TRP A 216 -5.99 -5.45 -5.03
CA TRP A 216 -5.99 -5.29 -3.58
C TRP A 216 -7.03 -4.29 -3.08
N LEU A 217 -7.18 -3.17 -3.78
CA LEU A 217 -8.20 -2.17 -3.47
C LEU A 217 -9.61 -2.73 -3.65
N ASP A 218 -9.87 -3.39 -4.77
CA ASP A 218 -11.18 -3.99 -5.10
C ASP A 218 -11.56 -5.10 -4.12
N TRP A 219 -10.59 -5.91 -3.72
CA TRP A 219 -10.78 -6.89 -2.66
C TRP A 219 -11.07 -6.21 -1.31
N SER A 220 -10.27 -5.21 -0.93
CA SER A 220 -10.40 -4.53 0.36
C SER A 220 -11.75 -3.81 0.49
N MET A 221 -12.28 -3.23 -0.59
CA MET A 221 -13.63 -2.64 -0.63
C MET A 221 -14.76 -3.64 -0.38
N LYS A 222 -14.56 -4.93 -0.67
CA LYS A 222 -15.55 -5.98 -0.38
C LYS A 222 -15.54 -6.41 1.09
N GLN A 223 -14.40 -6.23 1.77
CA GLN A 223 -14.22 -6.63 3.16
C GLN A 223 -14.72 -5.59 4.17
N SER A 224 -14.73 -4.31 3.79
CA SER A 224 -15.19 -3.23 4.66
C SER A 224 -15.72 -2.04 3.87
N ASP A 225 -16.62 -1.26 4.50
CA ASP A 225 -16.90 0.11 4.10
C ASP A 225 -15.65 0.96 4.33
N LEU A 226 -14.76 1.02 3.33
CA LEU A 226 -13.54 1.82 3.42
C LEU A 226 -13.85 3.27 3.83
N PRO A 227 -12.95 3.97 4.55
CA PRO A 227 -13.16 5.34 5.05
C PRO A 227 -13.16 6.41 3.95
N PHE A 228 -13.01 6.01 2.68
CA PHE A 228 -13.25 6.89 1.56
C PHE A 228 -14.74 6.82 1.27
N PRO A 229 -15.44 7.95 1.10
CA PRO A 229 -16.83 7.90 0.71
C PRO A 229 -16.91 7.02 -0.54
N SER A 230 -17.44 5.80 -0.36
CA SER A 230 -18.21 5.15 -1.41
C SER A 230 -19.07 6.28 -1.94
N LYS A 231 -19.08 6.48 -3.26
CA LYS A 231 -20.02 7.43 -3.85
C LYS A 231 -21.40 7.00 -3.37
N LYS A 232 -21.88 7.56 -2.26
CA LYS A 232 -23.29 7.72 -2.00
C LYS A 232 -23.68 8.63 -3.16
N PRO A 233 -24.38 8.13 -4.19
CA PRO A 233 -24.97 9.04 -5.13
C PRO A 233 -25.80 9.99 -4.26
N HIS A 234 -25.86 11.27 -4.59
CA HIS A 234 -26.67 12.26 -3.88
C HIS A 234 -28.18 11.97 -4.04
N LEU A 235 -28.61 10.78 -3.64
CA LEU A 235 -29.96 10.27 -3.63
C LEU A 235 -30.35 10.17 -2.16
N THR A 236 -30.79 11.30 -1.64
CA THR A 236 -31.60 11.32 -0.42
C THR A 236 -33.02 11.07 -0.88
N VAL A 237 -33.62 9.95 -0.48
CA VAL A 237 -35.07 9.78 -0.62
C VAL A 237 -35.70 10.80 0.33
N ILE A 238 -36.43 11.77 -0.23
CA ILE A 238 -37.21 12.72 0.57
C ILE A 238 -38.40 11.96 1.13
N ALA A 239 -38.32 11.56 2.40
CA ALA A 239 -39.44 10.98 3.12
C ALA A 239 -40.61 11.96 3.13
N GLY A 240 -41.81 11.50 2.75
CA GLY A 240 -43.02 12.33 2.64
C GLY A 240 -43.48 12.66 1.20
N SER A 241 -42.82 12.11 0.17
CA SER A 241 -43.17 12.30 -1.24
C SER A 241 -43.93 11.11 -1.87
N GLU A 242 -44.54 10.24 -1.05
CA GLU A 242 -45.39 9.17 -1.58
C GLU A 242 -46.59 9.76 -2.34
N GLY A 243 -46.62 9.53 -3.65
CA GLY A 243 -47.73 9.93 -4.53
C GLY A 243 -47.63 11.32 -5.16
N VAL A 244 -46.64 12.15 -4.79
CA VAL A 244 -46.45 13.47 -5.40
C VAL A 244 -45.59 13.34 -6.65
N LYS A 245 -46.20 13.41 -7.84
CA LYS A 245 -45.44 13.38 -9.10
C LYS A 245 -44.90 14.79 -9.35
N GLN A 246 -43.67 14.90 -9.86
CA GLN A 246 -43.08 16.20 -10.24
C GLN A 246 -43.93 16.99 -11.26
N ILE A 247 -44.81 16.32 -12.01
CA ILE A 247 -45.75 16.96 -12.95
C ILE A 247 -46.90 17.70 -12.26
N ASP A 248 -47.16 17.40 -10.99
CA ASP A 248 -48.22 18.04 -10.19
C ASP A 248 -47.74 19.35 -9.56
N GLU A 249 -46.43 19.59 -9.56
CA GLU A 249 -45.84 20.79 -9.00
C GLU A 249 -46.20 22.06 -9.82
N PRO A 250 -46.49 23.20 -9.16
CA PRO A 250 -46.92 24.43 -9.83
C PRO A 250 -45.94 24.93 -10.91
N TRP A 251 -44.63 24.76 -10.67
CA TRP A 251 -43.59 25.16 -11.61
C TRP A 251 -43.68 24.39 -12.94
N TYR A 252 -44.11 23.12 -12.91
CA TYR A 252 -44.24 22.29 -14.11
C TYR A 252 -45.36 22.80 -15.03
N ARG A 253 -46.51 23.17 -14.44
CA ARG A 253 -47.62 23.80 -15.18
C ARG A 253 -47.23 25.17 -15.75
N LEU A 254 -46.48 25.96 -14.99
CA LEU A 254 -45.95 27.26 -15.42
C LEU A 254 -45.01 27.12 -16.63
N LEU A 255 -44.20 26.05 -16.65
CA LEU A 255 -43.26 25.77 -17.74
C LEU A 255 -43.99 25.31 -19.01
N MET A 256 -45.02 24.47 -18.86
CA MET A 256 -45.83 23.99 -19.98
C MET A 256 -46.70 25.08 -20.63
N ASN A 257 -47.20 26.04 -19.84
CA ASN A 257 -48.08 27.10 -20.34
C ASN A 257 -47.33 28.30 -20.97
N LYS A 258 -46.00 28.38 -20.87
CA LYS A 258 -45.21 29.43 -21.55
C LYS A 258 -44.97 29.07 -23.02
N ALA A 259 -45.84 29.56 -23.90
CA ALA A 259 -45.92 29.15 -25.31
C ALA A 259 -44.78 29.63 -26.25
N THR A 260 -43.80 30.43 -25.81
CA THR A 260 -42.67 30.78 -26.69
C THR A 260 -41.42 31.18 -25.90
N ILE A 261 -40.47 30.26 -25.75
CA ILE A 261 -39.12 30.57 -25.26
C ILE A 261 -38.24 30.82 -26.48
N LYS A 262 -38.13 32.10 -26.92
CA LYS A 262 -37.25 32.50 -28.01
C LYS A 262 -35.88 32.91 -27.44
N GLY A 263 -34.84 32.14 -27.77
CA GLY A 263 -33.46 32.54 -27.49
C GLY A 263 -32.93 33.46 -28.60
N ALA A 264 -32.40 34.62 -28.25
CA ALA A 264 -31.65 35.49 -29.15
C ALA A 264 -30.18 35.54 -28.69
N LYS A 265 -29.24 35.68 -29.63
CA LYS A 265 -27.80 35.73 -29.35
C LYS A 265 -27.53 36.89 -28.37
N ALA A 266 -26.88 36.58 -27.24
CA ALA A 266 -26.60 37.47 -26.10
C ALA A 266 -27.74 37.76 -25.08
N LEU A 267 -28.89 37.07 -25.16
CA LEU A 267 -29.89 37.01 -24.09
C LEU A 267 -30.03 35.58 -23.56
N MET A 268 -30.20 35.44 -22.23
CA MET A 268 -30.27 34.14 -21.54
C MET A 268 -31.30 33.22 -22.22
N GLY A 269 -30.81 32.10 -22.76
CA GLY A 269 -31.61 31.11 -23.46
C GLY A 269 -32.25 30.06 -22.54
N ARG A 270 -32.77 28.98 -23.15
CA ARG A 270 -33.50 27.86 -22.51
C ARG A 270 -32.90 27.31 -21.21
N ASN A 271 -31.60 27.43 -21.00
CA ASN A 271 -30.93 26.88 -19.82
C ASN A 271 -31.21 27.64 -18.52
N ASN A 272 -31.75 28.87 -18.57
CA ASN A 272 -32.00 29.70 -17.38
C ASN A 272 -33.51 29.94 -17.13
N VAL A 273 -34.39 29.14 -17.76
CA VAL A 273 -35.85 29.30 -17.65
C VAL A 273 -36.33 29.05 -16.21
N PHE A 274 -35.67 28.15 -15.48
CA PHE A 274 -35.99 27.88 -14.07
C PHE A 274 -35.76 29.10 -13.17
N GLU A 275 -34.62 29.79 -13.31
CA GLU A 275 -34.29 30.98 -12.51
C GLU A 275 -35.23 32.16 -12.77
N SER A 276 -35.76 32.26 -14.00
CA SER A 276 -36.62 33.37 -14.43
C SER A 276 -38.12 33.13 -14.19
N VAL A 277 -38.52 31.94 -13.72
CA VAL A 277 -39.91 31.63 -13.35
C VAL A 277 -40.13 31.77 -11.84
N THR A 278 -39.10 31.59 -11.01
CA THR A 278 -39.18 31.69 -9.54
C THR A 278 -38.98 33.10 -8.97
N LEU A 279 -38.63 34.08 -9.81
CA LEU A 279 -38.40 35.48 -9.40
C LEU A 279 -39.58 36.43 -9.62
N ASN A 280 -40.79 35.90 -9.89
CA ASN A 280 -42.04 36.69 -9.94
C ASN A 280 -43.07 36.18 -8.93
#